data_AF-A0A7C9VT88-F1
#
_entry.id   AF-A0A7C9VT88-F1
#
_cell.length_a   1.000
_cell.length_b   1.000
_cell.length_c   1.000
_cell.angle_alpha   90.00
_cell.angle_beta   90.00
_cell.angle_gamma   90.00
#
_symmetry.space_group_name_H-M   'P 1'
#
loop_
_entity.id
_entity.type
_entity.pdbx_description
1 polymer ?
#
loop_
_entity_poly.entity_id
_entity_poly.type
_entity_poly.pdbx_seq_one_letter_code
_entity_poly.pdbx_strand_id
1 'polypeptide(L)'
;VDQGDLSPADMRGAWAGEIGQTQFMPSSYIKFAVDFDGNGRRDLLRSAPDVLASTANFLASHGWKRGQPWDPGSENFAVIQQWNKSEVYSKTIAYFASQLDRAP
;
A
#
# COMPACT_ATOMS: atom_id res chain seq x y z
N VAL A 1 15.77 8.42 5.27
CA VAL A 1 16.45 9.65 5.74
C VAL A 1 17.46 10.11 4.72
N ASP A 2 18.48 9.31 4.42
CA ASP A 2 19.59 9.73 3.55
C ASP A 2 19.15 10.10 2.13
N GLN A 3 18.09 9.46 1.62
CA GLN A 3 17.47 9.77 0.33
C GLN A 3 16.61 11.05 0.35
N GLY A 4 16.46 11.70 1.51
CA GLY A 4 15.70 12.96 1.64
C GLY A 4 14.18 12.82 1.68
N ASP A 5 13.63 11.61 1.55
CA ASP A 5 12.17 11.41 1.51
C ASP A 5 11.47 11.83 2.82
N LEU A 6 12.11 11.56 3.97
CA LEU A 6 11.58 11.85 5.30
C LEU A 6 12.70 12.37 6.20
N SER A 7 12.38 13.35 7.04
CA SER A 7 13.29 13.81 8.10
C SER A 7 13.43 12.73 9.19
N PRO A 8 14.51 12.72 9.99
CA PRO A 8 14.64 11.82 11.13
C PRO A 8 13.47 11.93 12.13
N ALA A 9 12.90 13.13 12.29
CA ALA A 9 11.77 13.36 13.18
C ALA A 9 10.46 12.77 12.66
N ASP A 10 10.33 12.68 11.32
CA ASP A 10 9.18 12.08 10.64
C ASP A 10 9.25 10.55 10.56
N MET A 11 10.41 9.94 10.84
CA MET A 11 10.57 8.49 10.92
C MET A 11 9.98 7.91 12.21
N ARG A 12 8.68 8.13 12.39
CA ARG A 12 7.87 7.53 13.44
C ARG A 12 6.96 6.51 12.80
N GLY A 13 7.07 5.27 13.24
CA GLY A 13 6.20 4.19 12.81
C GLY A 13 5.27 3.73 13.91
N ALA A 14 4.43 2.76 13.60
CA ALA A 14 3.79 1.94 14.62
C ALA A 14 4.85 1.12 15.38
N TRP A 15 4.42 0.41 16.42
CA TRP A 15 5.33 -0.23 17.38
C TRP A 15 6.34 -1.21 16.72
N ALA A 16 5.98 -1.83 15.59
CA ALA A 16 6.84 -2.75 14.86
C ALA A 16 7.63 -2.07 13.72
N GLY A 17 7.48 -0.77 13.52
CA GLY A 17 8.26 0.05 12.59
C GLY A 17 7.56 0.36 11.27
N GLU A 18 6.25 0.13 11.16
CA GLU A 18 5.45 0.46 9.98
C GLU A 18 5.33 1.97 9.77
N ILE A 19 5.60 2.45 8.55
CA ILE A 19 5.73 3.87 8.22
C ILE A 19 4.45 4.39 7.53
N GLY A 20 3.92 5.50 8.04
CA GLY A 20 2.91 6.30 7.35
C GLY A 20 1.57 5.59 7.12
N GLN A 21 0.80 6.09 6.15
CA GLN A 21 -0.57 5.62 5.87
C GLN A 21 -0.58 4.21 5.26
N THR A 22 0.48 3.85 4.52
CA THR A 22 0.63 2.49 3.95
C THR A 22 1.01 1.45 4.99
N GLN A 23 1.49 1.85 6.17
CA GLN A 23 2.04 0.94 7.16
C GLN A 23 3.15 0.03 6.59
N PHE A 24 3.92 0.53 5.62
CA PHE A 24 5.04 -0.24 5.08
C PHE A 24 6.17 -0.37 6.10
N MET A 25 6.72 -1.57 6.19
CA MET A 25 8.05 -1.75 6.78
C MET A 25 9.09 -0.95 5.96
N PRO A 26 10.21 -0.51 6.55
CA PRO A 26 11.23 0.26 5.84
C PRO A 26 11.74 -0.41 4.56
N SER A 27 11.82 -1.74 4.55
CA SER A 27 12.20 -2.51 3.35
C SER A 27 11.18 -2.42 2.22
N SER A 28 9.88 -2.43 2.54
CA SER A 28 8.80 -2.22 1.56
C SER A 28 8.77 -0.78 1.07
N TYR A 29 9.02 0.19 1.96
CA TYR A 29 9.16 1.60 1.58
C TYR A 29 10.24 1.77 0.50
N ILE A 30 11.43 1.22 0.72
CA ILE A 30 12.54 1.32 -0.25
C ILE A 30 12.16 0.69 -1.61
N LYS A 31 11.46 -0.44 -1.61
CA LYS A 31 11.11 -1.19 -2.83
C LYS A 31 9.94 -0.61 -3.60
N PHE A 32 8.93 -0.10 -2.91
CA PHE A 32 7.62 0.15 -3.50
C PHE A 32 7.14 1.59 -3.39
N ALA A 33 7.78 2.44 -2.57
CA ALA A 33 7.37 3.84 -2.48
C ALA A 33 7.62 4.57 -3.80
N VAL A 34 6.64 5.38 -4.21
CA VAL A 34 6.62 6.15 -5.46
C VAL A 34 6.39 7.62 -5.12
N ASP A 35 7.19 8.49 -5.73
CA ASP A 35 6.98 9.94 -5.73
C ASP A 35 6.07 10.23 -6.92
N PHE A 36 4.78 10.35 -6.64
CA PHE A 36 3.75 10.43 -7.67
C PHE A 36 3.37 11.86 -7.98
N ASP A 37 3.51 12.78 -7.03
CA ASP A 37 3.31 14.20 -7.27
C ASP A 37 4.53 14.92 -7.87
N GLY A 38 5.69 14.24 -7.91
CA GLY A 38 6.91 14.67 -8.62
C GLY A 38 7.71 15.71 -7.85
N ASN A 39 7.51 15.84 -6.54
CA ASN A 39 8.16 16.86 -5.71
C ASN A 39 9.59 16.48 -5.25
N GLY A 40 10.05 15.28 -5.61
CA GLY A 40 11.36 14.73 -5.26
C GLY A 40 11.38 13.94 -3.94
N ARG A 41 10.21 13.64 -3.35
CA ARG A 41 10.08 12.88 -2.10
C ARG A 41 8.93 11.88 -2.19
N ARG A 42 9.11 10.74 -1.53
CA ARG A 42 8.07 9.70 -1.41
C ARG A 42 7.32 9.83 -0.08
N ASP A 43 6.53 10.89 0.11
CA ASP A 43 5.90 11.21 1.40
C ASP A 43 4.66 10.34 1.67
N LEU A 44 4.88 9.14 2.21
CA LEU A 44 3.79 8.22 2.60
C LEU A 44 3.08 8.61 3.91
N LEU A 45 3.43 9.74 4.53
CA LEU A 45 2.75 10.26 5.72
C LEU A 45 1.66 11.24 5.31
N ARG A 46 1.96 12.14 4.37
CA ARG A 46 1.11 13.31 4.08
C ARG A 46 0.65 13.43 2.63
N SER A 47 1.38 12.84 1.67
CA SER A 47 1.00 12.89 0.26
C SER A 47 0.03 11.77 -0.07
N ALA A 48 -1.26 12.10 -0.21
CA ALA A 48 -2.26 11.15 -0.70
C ALA A 48 -1.90 10.57 -2.09
N PRO A 49 -1.39 11.36 -3.06
CA PRO A 49 -0.85 10.84 -4.32
C PRO A 49 0.19 9.73 -4.12
N ASP A 50 1.21 9.97 -3.28
CA ASP A 50 2.29 9.00 -3.06
C ASP A 50 1.78 7.75 -2.35
N VAL A 51 0.89 7.90 -1.36
CA VAL A 51 0.28 6.77 -0.63
C VAL A 51 -0.48 5.85 -1.58
N LEU A 52 -1.35 6.41 -2.43
CA LEU A 52 -2.14 5.63 -3.38
C LEU A 52 -1.26 4.97 -4.44
N ALA A 53 -0.31 5.72 -5.01
CA ALA A 53 0.59 5.21 -6.03
C ALA A 53 1.51 4.10 -5.50
N SER A 54 2.03 4.26 -4.29
CA SER A 54 2.91 3.26 -3.64
C SER A 54 2.14 1.99 -3.29
N THR A 55 0.88 2.12 -2.85
CA THR A 55 -0.01 0.99 -2.61
C THR A 55 -0.29 0.24 -3.91
N ALA A 56 -0.61 0.97 -4.99
CA ALA A 56 -0.82 0.38 -6.31
C ALA A 56 0.45 -0.29 -6.86
N ASN A 57 1.63 0.32 -6.66
CA ASN A 57 2.91 -0.24 -7.09
C ASN A 57 3.24 -1.55 -6.37
N PHE A 58 2.96 -1.64 -5.07
CA PHE A 58 3.07 -2.90 -4.33
C PHE A 58 2.17 -3.97 -4.94
N LEU A 59 0.88 -3.69 -5.16
CA LEU A 59 -0.06 -4.68 -5.72
C LEU A 59 0.36 -5.11 -7.14
N ALA A 60 0.73 -4.16 -7.99
CA ALA A 60 1.20 -4.42 -9.34
C ALA A 60 2.46 -5.28 -9.36
N SER A 61 3.43 -4.99 -8.49
CA SER A 61 4.68 -5.75 -8.35
C SER A 61 4.46 -7.19 -7.88
N HIS A 62 3.35 -7.45 -7.17
CA HIS A 62 2.96 -8.79 -6.73
C HIS A 62 2.01 -9.50 -7.70
N GLY A 63 1.77 -8.92 -8.89
CA GLY A 63 1.07 -9.59 -9.98
C GLY A 63 -0.41 -9.21 -10.13
N TRP A 64 -0.88 -8.13 -9.48
CA TRP A 64 -2.26 -7.65 -9.63
C TRP A 64 -2.68 -7.53 -11.10
N LYS A 65 -3.85 -8.08 -11.42
CA LYS A 65 -4.45 -8.04 -12.75
C LYS A 65 -5.63 -7.08 -12.77
N ARG A 66 -5.49 -5.98 -13.51
CA ARG A 66 -6.56 -4.98 -13.67
C ARG A 66 -7.81 -5.63 -14.25
N GLY A 67 -8.97 -5.29 -13.68
CA GLY A 67 -10.28 -5.78 -14.14
C GLY A 67 -10.58 -7.24 -13.78
N GLN A 68 -9.69 -7.93 -13.06
CA GLN A 68 -9.97 -9.28 -12.57
C GLN A 68 -10.64 -9.25 -11.18
N PRO A 69 -11.45 -10.28 -10.84
CA PRO A 69 -12.10 -10.38 -9.54
C PRO A 69 -11.09 -10.42 -8.39
N TRP A 70 -11.53 -10.01 -7.20
CA TRP A 70 -10.71 -9.95 -5.97
C TRP A 70 -11.37 -10.65 -4.77
N ASP A 71 -12.38 -11.49 -5.00
CA ASP A 71 -13.02 -12.32 -3.99
C ASP A 71 -12.14 -13.52 -3.58
N PRO A 72 -12.37 -14.13 -2.41
CA PRO A 72 -11.59 -15.27 -1.93
C PRO A 72 -11.47 -16.40 -2.97
N GLY A 73 -10.23 -16.75 -3.32
CA GLY A 73 -9.91 -17.76 -4.34
C GLY A 73 -9.49 -17.19 -5.70
N SER A 74 -9.70 -15.90 -5.95
CA SER A 74 -9.19 -15.22 -7.15
C SER A 74 -7.68 -14.95 -7.09
N GLU A 75 -7.06 -14.72 -8.26
CA GLU A 75 -5.64 -14.36 -8.36
C GLU A 75 -5.34 -13.06 -7.61
N ASN A 76 -6.19 -12.03 -7.75
CA ASN A 76 -5.99 -10.76 -7.06
C ASN A 76 -6.18 -10.87 -5.55
N PHE A 77 -7.01 -11.79 -5.05
CA PHE A 77 -7.10 -12.05 -3.62
C PHE A 77 -5.77 -12.60 -3.06
N ALA A 78 -5.09 -13.47 -3.81
CA ALA A 78 -3.75 -13.95 -3.45
C ALA A 78 -2.71 -12.80 -3.43
N VAL A 79 -2.91 -11.76 -4.24
CA VAL A 79 -2.10 -10.53 -4.20
C VAL A 79 -2.40 -9.69 -2.95
N ILE A 80 -3.66 -9.53 -2.55
CA ILE A 80 -4.03 -8.83 -1.30
C ILE A 80 -3.36 -9.50 -0.09
N GLN A 81 -3.32 -10.84 -0.08
CA GLN A 81 -2.65 -11.62 0.96
C GLN A 81 -1.11 -11.43 1.01
N GLN A 82 -0.50 -10.76 0.03
CA GLN A 82 0.90 -10.36 0.12
C GLN A 82 1.10 -9.17 1.07
N TRP A 83 0.08 -8.32 1.24
CA TRP A 83 0.14 -7.17 2.13
C TRP A 83 0.16 -7.58 3.61
N ASN A 84 -0.74 -8.51 3.97
CA ASN A 84 -0.84 -9.06 5.31
C ASN A 84 -1.31 -10.52 5.21
N LYS A 85 -0.69 -11.42 5.98
CA LYS A 85 -0.94 -12.87 5.93
C LYS A 85 -2.22 -13.32 6.66
N SER A 86 -3.03 -12.39 7.18
CA SER A 86 -4.34 -12.68 7.75
C SER A 86 -5.41 -12.82 6.67
N GLU A 87 -6.11 -13.95 6.69
CA GLU A 87 -7.25 -14.18 5.80
C GLU A 87 -8.42 -13.23 6.11
N VAL A 88 -8.71 -12.99 7.40
CA VAL A 88 -9.78 -12.06 7.82
C VAL A 88 -9.47 -10.63 7.37
N TYR A 89 -8.20 -10.22 7.43
CA TYR A 89 -7.77 -8.92 6.92
C TYR A 89 -8.02 -8.79 5.41
N SER A 90 -7.62 -9.82 4.65
CA SER A 90 -7.78 -9.83 3.19
C SER A 90 -9.25 -9.87 2.78
N LYS A 91 -10.09 -10.65 3.48
CA LYS A 91 -11.55 -10.66 3.31
C LYS A 91 -12.17 -9.30 3.59
N THR A 92 -11.69 -8.61 4.63
CA THR A 92 -12.15 -7.25 4.97
C THR A 92 -11.85 -6.26 3.86
N ILE A 93 -10.63 -6.29 3.30
CA ILE A 93 -10.27 -5.45 2.14
C ILE A 93 -11.19 -5.75 0.95
N ALA A 94 -11.32 -7.02 0.58
CA ALA A 94 -12.15 -7.43 -0.55
C ALA A 94 -13.62 -6.99 -0.36
N TYR A 95 -14.13 -7.08 0.87
CA TYR A 95 -15.48 -6.61 1.21
C TYR A 95 -15.63 -5.10 1.02
N PHE A 96 -14.77 -4.28 1.63
CA PHE A 96 -14.84 -2.83 1.49
C PHE A 96 -14.66 -2.37 0.05
N ALA A 97 -13.72 -2.95 -0.70
CA ALA A 97 -13.54 -2.66 -2.13
C ALA A 97 -14.83 -2.94 -2.93
N SER A 98 -15.51 -4.06 -2.64
CA SER A 98 -16.78 -4.41 -3.28
C SER A 98 -17.93 -3.46 -2.90
N GLN A 99 -17.93 -2.90 -1.69
CA GLN A 99 -18.92 -1.89 -1.30
C GLN A 99 -18.67 -0.56 -2.02
N LEU A 100 -17.41 -0.15 -2.16
CA LEU A 100 -17.04 1.06 -2.90
C LEU A 100 -17.37 0.96 -4.39
N ASP A 101 -17.13 -0.20 -5.00
CA ASP A 101 -17.44 -0.45 -6.43
C ASP A 101 -18.95 -0.40 -6.73
N ARG A 102 -19.78 -0.67 -5.73
CA ARG A 102 -21.25 -0.62 -5.82
C ARG A 102 -21.84 0.71 -5.40
N ALA A 103 -21.02 1.64 -4.90
CA ALA A 103 -21.50 2.93 -4.45
C ALA A 103 -22.01 3.75 -5.66
N PRO A 104 -23.14 4.47 -5.51
CA PRO A 104 -23.75 5.25 -6.60
C PRO A 104 -22.93 6.47 -7.01
#